data_AF-A0A8T3NV40-F1
#
_entry.id   AF-A0A8T3NV40-F1
#
_cell.length_a   1.000
_cell.length_b   1.000
_cell.length_c   1.000
_cell.angle_alpha   90.00
_cell.angle_beta   90.00
_cell.angle_gamma   90.00
#
_symmetry.space_group_name_H-M   'P 1'
#
loop_
_entity.id
_entity.type
_entity.pdbx_description
1 polymer ?
#
loop_
_entity_poly.entity_id
_entity_poly.type
_entity_poly.pdbx_seq_one_letter_code
_entity_poly.pdbx_strand_id
1 'polypeptide(L)'
;MSHGHAGLGEATPQSTFYEQGRFGRLFPTLPPFAADTPLIRDALAELGAKGGPMDAVDDLSDPITLITDPAKSVNNPDNPRMAAGFTFLGQFLDHDMTFDPTSSLARRQDPESIRNFRIPALDLDSVYGSGPNASPHLYDATIDGGRTSFLTEAIPGSGQVSIGGMARFDVPRNSQNTALTGDPRNDENLIVSQIQLALLRFHNRVVADVKAELGAGYTLGEIFAEAQRVVRWHYQWIIVHDFLPKSVGNATVDGVLTDGPKHFKWRNDPFIPVEFSVAAYRFGHSQVRPSYRGNFGTSAT
;
A
#
# COMPACT_ATOMS: atom_id res chain seq x y z
N MET A 1 22.71 -14.19 38.10
CA MET A 1 23.29 -15.02 37.02
C MET A 1 23.05 -14.26 35.72
N SER A 2 24.04 -13.46 35.34
CA SER A 2 24.03 -12.64 34.13
C SER A 2 24.35 -13.53 32.94
N HIS A 3 23.52 -13.51 31.90
CA HIS A 3 23.79 -14.19 30.65
C HIS A 3 23.73 -13.20 29.49
N GLY A 4 24.92 -12.94 28.92
CA GLY A 4 25.11 -12.76 27.47
C GLY A 4 25.05 -11.32 26.96
N HIS A 5 26.16 -10.59 27.07
CA HIS A 5 26.48 -9.55 26.09
C HIS A 5 26.70 -10.23 24.72
N ALA A 6 25.74 -10.09 23.81
CA ALA A 6 25.96 -10.37 22.40
C ALA A 6 26.69 -9.16 21.79
N GLY A 7 27.87 -9.41 21.23
CA GLY A 7 28.71 -8.41 20.60
C GLY A 7 27.97 -7.64 19.50
N LEU A 8 28.23 -6.34 19.46
CA LEU A 8 27.74 -5.41 18.46
C LEU A 8 28.35 -5.76 17.08
N GLY A 9 27.63 -6.54 16.28
CA GLY A 9 27.53 -6.35 14.82
C GLY A 9 28.79 -6.38 13.94
N GLU A 10 29.88 -7.05 14.32
CA GLU A 10 31.11 -7.07 13.49
C GLU A 10 31.18 -8.18 12.42
N ALA A 11 30.13 -8.98 12.25
CA ALA A 11 30.06 -9.94 11.15
C ALA A 11 28.61 -10.19 10.73
N THR A 12 28.04 -9.30 9.91
CA THR A 12 26.85 -9.64 9.15
C THR A 12 27.29 -10.53 7.99
N PRO A 13 26.79 -11.77 7.86
CA PRO A 13 27.14 -12.64 6.74
C PRO A 13 26.80 -11.95 5.41
N GLN A 14 27.73 -11.95 4.47
CA GLN A 14 27.44 -11.61 3.07
C GLN A 14 27.01 -12.89 2.37
N SER A 15 25.72 -13.24 2.48
CA SER A 15 25.19 -14.42 1.80
C SER A 15 24.77 -14.07 0.37
N THR A 16 25.04 -15.00 -0.56
CA THR A 16 24.48 -14.99 -1.92
C THR A 16 23.37 -16.03 -2.07
N PHE A 17 22.93 -16.64 -0.97
CA PHE A 17 21.93 -17.71 -0.99
C PHE A 17 20.51 -17.14 -0.87
N TYR A 18 19.81 -17.15 -2.00
CA TYR A 18 18.44 -16.66 -2.21
C TYR A 18 17.34 -17.65 -1.78
N GLU A 19 17.67 -18.65 -0.99
CA GLU A 19 16.71 -19.70 -0.63
C GLU A 19 16.23 -19.50 0.81
N GLN A 20 15.02 -18.93 0.90
CA GLN A 20 14.15 -18.72 2.06
C GLN A 20 14.16 -17.29 2.64
N GLY A 21 13.20 -16.43 2.22
CA GLY A 21 12.94 -15.18 2.96
C GLY A 21 12.09 -14.07 2.33
N ARG A 22 11.80 -14.05 1.02
CA ARG A 22 10.96 -13.04 0.31
C ARG A 22 11.36 -11.54 0.43
N PHE A 23 12.25 -11.14 1.33
CA PHE A 23 13.14 -9.97 1.16
C PHE A 23 14.52 -10.42 0.67
N GLY A 24 15.27 -9.52 0.03
CA GLY A 24 16.63 -9.79 -0.44
C GLY A 24 17.40 -8.50 -0.71
N ARG A 25 18.65 -8.59 -1.16
CA ARG A 25 19.46 -7.42 -1.55
C ARG A 25 19.60 -7.34 -3.05
N LEU A 26 19.37 -6.14 -3.61
CA LEU A 26 19.65 -5.87 -5.02
C LEU A 26 21.15 -5.71 -5.26
N PHE A 27 21.89 -5.16 -4.29
CA PHE A 27 23.32 -4.90 -4.39
C PHE A 27 24.06 -5.44 -3.15
N PRO A 28 24.21 -6.78 -3.02
CA PRO A 28 24.75 -7.40 -1.80
C PRO A 28 26.19 -6.99 -1.47
N THR A 29 26.96 -6.56 -2.47
CA THR A 29 28.36 -6.15 -2.31
C THR A 29 28.56 -4.64 -2.28
N LEU A 30 27.49 -3.84 -2.43
CA LEU A 30 27.61 -2.38 -2.42
C LEU A 30 27.73 -1.91 -0.96
N PRO A 31 28.83 -1.24 -0.57
CA PRO A 31 28.95 -0.70 0.77
C PRO A 31 27.91 0.41 1.02
N PRO A 32 27.52 0.62 2.28
CA PRO A 32 26.64 1.74 2.63
C PRO A 32 27.33 3.08 2.29
N PHE A 33 26.53 4.10 1.97
CA PHE A 33 27.04 5.44 1.69
C PHE A 33 27.85 6.01 2.85
N ALA A 34 27.43 5.74 4.10
CA ALA A 34 28.13 6.14 5.31
C ALA A 34 28.02 5.06 6.40
N ALA A 35 29.01 5.03 7.30
CA ALA A 35 28.94 4.18 8.49
C ALA A 35 27.90 4.71 9.49
N ASP A 36 27.21 3.80 10.15
CA ASP A 36 26.25 4.11 11.21
C ASP A 36 26.97 4.57 12.48
N THR A 37 27.23 5.88 12.56
CA THR A 37 27.91 6.54 13.68
C THR A 37 26.96 7.53 14.36
N PRO A 38 27.19 7.88 15.64
CA PRO A 38 26.39 8.91 16.32
C PRO A 38 26.30 10.22 15.53
N LEU A 39 27.42 10.69 14.97
CA LEU A 39 27.47 11.88 14.13
C LEU A 39 26.52 11.80 12.92
N ILE A 40 26.50 10.66 12.22
CA ILE A 40 25.60 10.48 11.06
C ILE A 40 24.14 10.41 11.51
N ARG A 41 23.84 9.77 12.65
CA ARG A 41 22.47 9.75 13.19
C ARG A 41 21.99 11.14 13.60
N ASP A 42 22.85 11.91 14.25
CA ASP A 42 22.54 13.28 14.66
C ASP A 42 22.29 14.16 13.43
N ALA A 43 23.15 14.04 12.40
CA ALA A 43 22.96 14.76 11.13
C ALA A 43 21.65 14.37 10.42
N LEU A 44 21.26 13.09 10.42
CA LEU A 44 19.97 12.65 9.87
C LEU A 44 18.78 13.13 10.70
N ALA A 45 18.92 13.21 12.02
CA ALA A 45 17.90 13.77 12.91
C ALA A 45 17.74 15.28 12.68
N GLU A 46 18.83 16.02 12.51
CA GLU A 46 18.81 17.45 12.14
C GLU A 46 18.17 17.67 10.77
N LEU A 47 18.43 16.78 9.80
CA LEU A 47 17.85 16.87 8.47
C LEU A 47 16.30 16.85 8.51
N GLY A 48 15.74 15.96 9.32
CA GLY A 48 14.29 15.77 9.48
C GLY A 48 13.67 16.52 10.66
N ALA A 49 14.44 17.35 11.38
CA ALA A 49 13.93 18.12 12.51
C ALA A 49 12.94 19.20 12.06
N LYS A 50 12.07 19.65 12.97
CA LYS A 50 11.23 20.84 12.75
C LYS A 50 12.13 22.05 12.49
N GLY A 51 11.88 22.76 11.39
CA GLY A 51 12.72 23.84 10.87
C GLY A 51 14.03 23.38 10.22
N GLY A 52 14.25 22.06 10.10
CA GLY A 52 15.38 21.48 9.40
C GLY A 52 15.21 21.55 7.87
N PRO A 53 16.23 21.13 7.10
CA PRO A 53 16.21 21.25 5.63
C PRO A 53 15.08 20.51 4.92
N MET A 54 14.48 19.48 5.54
CA MET A 54 13.32 18.77 4.97
C MET A 54 11.97 19.37 5.41
N ASP A 55 11.94 20.32 6.34
CA ASP A 55 10.72 21.01 6.72
C ASP A 55 10.34 22.03 5.64
N ALA A 56 9.12 21.92 5.11
CA ALA A 56 8.57 22.90 4.19
C ALA A 56 8.37 24.27 4.87
N VAL A 57 8.27 24.31 6.20
CA VAL A 57 8.01 25.51 6.98
C VAL A 57 6.68 26.18 6.59
N ASP A 58 5.71 25.37 6.16
CA ASP A 58 4.34 25.82 5.87
C ASP A 58 3.66 26.31 7.18
N ASP A 59 2.84 27.36 7.09
CA ASP A 59 2.03 27.83 8.22
C ASP A 59 0.81 26.93 8.43
N LEU A 60 0.92 25.99 9.38
CA LEU A 60 -0.11 25.01 9.69
C LEU A 60 -1.27 25.53 10.55
N SER A 61 -1.31 26.83 10.86
CA SER A 61 -2.36 27.40 11.72
C SER A 61 -3.75 27.45 11.05
N ASP A 62 -3.80 27.45 9.72
CA ASP A 62 -5.03 27.43 8.92
C ASP A 62 -5.02 26.28 7.89
N PRO A 63 -5.32 25.04 8.34
CA PRO A 63 -5.28 23.86 7.48
C PRO A 63 -6.36 23.84 6.40
N ILE A 64 -7.40 24.68 6.50
CA ILE A 64 -8.45 24.78 5.48
C ILE A 64 -7.92 25.58 4.30
N THR A 65 -7.37 26.76 4.56
CA THR A 65 -6.81 27.63 3.52
C THR A 65 -5.56 27.01 2.89
N LEU A 66 -4.79 26.21 3.63
CA LEU A 66 -3.66 25.43 3.07
C LEU A 66 -4.05 24.49 1.91
N ILE A 67 -5.32 24.05 1.85
CA ILE A 67 -5.81 23.20 0.75
C ILE A 67 -6.21 24.04 -0.47
N THR A 68 -6.72 25.26 -0.25
CA THR A 68 -7.40 26.04 -1.29
C THR A 68 -6.56 27.21 -1.83
N ASP A 69 -5.52 27.65 -1.11
CA ASP A 69 -4.64 28.74 -1.50
C ASP A 69 -3.18 28.25 -1.65
N PRO A 70 -2.71 28.01 -2.89
CA PRO A 70 -1.33 27.60 -3.15
C PRO A 70 -0.27 28.59 -2.63
N ALA A 71 -0.62 29.87 -2.41
CA ALA A 71 0.31 30.85 -1.84
C ALA A 71 0.68 30.54 -0.38
N LYS A 72 -0.04 29.65 0.29
CA LYS A 72 0.26 29.17 1.65
C LYS A 72 1.29 28.03 1.69
N SER A 73 1.62 27.41 0.55
CA SER A 73 2.55 26.28 0.45
C SER A 73 3.68 26.52 -0.56
N VAL A 74 4.33 27.69 -0.50
CA VAL A 74 5.36 28.11 -1.47
C VAL A 74 6.55 27.14 -1.52
N ASN A 75 6.96 26.61 -0.38
CA ASN A 75 8.07 25.66 -0.26
C ASN A 75 7.64 24.20 -0.49
N ASN A 76 6.33 23.97 -0.64
CA ASN A 76 5.73 22.66 -0.82
C ASN A 76 4.61 22.75 -1.87
N PRO A 77 4.93 23.16 -3.11
CA PRO A 77 3.92 23.36 -4.14
C PRO A 77 3.28 22.04 -4.56
N ASP A 78 2.06 22.11 -5.07
CA ASP A 78 1.36 20.94 -5.61
C ASP A 78 2.06 20.40 -6.86
N ASN A 79 2.01 19.07 -7.02
CA ASN A 79 2.52 18.42 -8.23
C ASN A 79 1.48 18.52 -9.36
N PRO A 80 1.76 19.22 -10.47
CA PRO A 80 0.79 19.40 -11.55
C PRO A 80 0.48 18.11 -12.32
N ARG A 81 1.27 17.05 -12.16
CA ARG A 81 1.13 15.77 -12.87
C ARG A 81 0.58 14.64 -12.01
N MET A 82 0.53 14.81 -10.68
CA MET A 82 0.16 13.74 -9.75
C MET A 82 -0.82 14.28 -8.71
N ALA A 83 -2.03 13.75 -8.72
CA ALA A 83 -3.03 14.08 -7.71
C ALA A 83 -2.66 13.48 -6.35
N ALA A 84 -3.07 14.14 -5.25
CA ALA A 84 -2.78 13.73 -3.88
C ALA A 84 -3.21 12.29 -3.55
N GLY A 85 -4.23 11.76 -4.24
CA GLY A 85 -4.66 10.36 -4.10
C GLY A 85 -3.60 9.32 -4.45
N PHE A 86 -2.62 9.66 -5.31
CA PHE A 86 -1.54 8.74 -5.69
C PHE A 86 -0.59 8.43 -4.54
N THR A 87 -0.47 9.32 -3.55
CA THR A 87 0.28 9.06 -2.31
C THR A 87 -0.31 7.83 -1.59
N PHE A 88 -1.63 7.77 -1.46
CA PHE A 88 -2.34 6.69 -0.78
C PHE A 88 -2.47 5.44 -1.64
N LEU A 89 -2.56 5.58 -2.96
CA LEU A 89 -2.40 4.44 -3.87
C LEU A 89 -1.02 3.81 -3.70
N GLY A 90 0.04 4.62 -3.63
CA GLY A 90 1.41 4.16 -3.36
C GLY A 90 1.54 3.40 -2.04
N GLN A 91 0.91 3.92 -0.97
CA GLN A 91 0.81 3.22 0.32
C GLN A 91 0.06 1.89 0.20
N PHE A 92 -1.09 1.87 -0.48
CA PHE A 92 -1.86 0.65 -0.70
C PHE A 92 -1.05 -0.41 -1.48
N LEU A 93 -0.28 0.00 -2.49
CA LEU A 93 0.65 -0.85 -3.23
C LEU A 93 1.76 -1.43 -2.33
N ASP A 94 2.30 -0.64 -1.40
CA ASP A 94 3.29 -1.13 -0.42
C ASP A 94 2.70 -2.26 0.43
N HIS A 95 1.43 -2.11 0.86
CA HIS A 95 0.74 -3.11 1.66
C HIS A 95 0.47 -4.41 0.89
N ASP A 96 0.30 -4.33 -0.43
CA ASP A 96 0.09 -5.50 -1.29
C ASP A 96 1.40 -6.21 -1.66
N MET A 97 2.51 -5.47 -1.79
CA MET A 97 3.81 -6.06 -2.12
C MET A 97 4.59 -6.57 -0.90
N THR A 98 4.36 -5.97 0.26
CA THR A 98 5.11 -6.24 1.48
C THR A 98 4.17 -6.54 2.64
N PHE A 99 4.43 -7.60 3.39
CA PHE A 99 3.87 -7.76 4.73
C PHE A 99 4.94 -8.30 5.66
N ASP A 100 5.33 -7.45 6.60
CA ASP A 100 6.26 -7.81 7.66
C ASP A 100 5.63 -7.44 9.02
N PRO A 101 5.06 -8.42 9.75
CA PRO A 101 4.50 -8.19 11.07
C PRO A 101 5.57 -8.01 12.16
N THR A 102 6.86 -8.10 11.82
CA THR A 102 7.99 -8.14 12.77
C THR A 102 8.95 -6.95 12.68
N SER A 103 8.99 -6.21 11.58
CA SER A 103 9.83 -5.00 11.47
C SER A 103 9.27 -3.85 12.29
N SER A 104 10.06 -3.39 13.25
CA SER A 104 9.97 -2.04 13.77
C SER A 104 11.20 -1.28 13.29
N LEU A 105 11.03 -0.07 12.75
CA LEU A 105 12.12 0.85 12.33
C LEU A 105 13.25 0.98 13.38
N ALA A 106 12.96 0.76 14.66
CA ALA A 106 13.90 0.84 15.77
C ALA A 106 14.69 -0.45 16.09
N ARG A 107 14.42 -1.59 15.45
CA ARG A 107 15.14 -2.86 15.72
C ARG A 107 16.12 -3.15 14.60
N ARG A 108 17.41 -3.23 14.95
CA ARG A 108 18.45 -3.85 14.10
C ARG A 108 18.12 -5.33 13.97
N GLN A 109 17.37 -5.70 12.95
CA GLN A 109 17.20 -7.09 12.53
C GLN A 109 18.07 -7.34 11.31
N ASP A 110 18.61 -8.56 11.22
CA ASP A 110 19.30 -9.02 10.02
C ASP A 110 18.29 -9.01 8.87
N PRO A 111 18.50 -8.22 7.80
CA PRO A 111 17.56 -8.14 6.69
C PRO A 111 17.35 -9.48 5.97
N GLU A 112 18.30 -10.42 6.08
CA GLU A 112 18.17 -11.80 5.58
C GLU A 112 17.29 -12.68 6.49
N SER A 113 17.06 -12.26 7.74
CA SER A 113 16.12 -12.91 8.68
C SER A 113 14.68 -12.37 8.60
N ILE A 114 14.48 -11.26 7.88
CA ILE A 114 13.17 -10.65 7.72
C ILE A 114 12.37 -11.45 6.69
N ARG A 115 11.22 -11.98 7.10
CA ARG A 115 10.36 -12.78 6.24
C ARG A 115 9.22 -11.92 5.69
N ASN A 116 9.22 -11.62 4.38
CA ASN A 116 8.01 -11.11 3.74
C ASN A 116 7.01 -12.29 3.62
N PHE A 117 5.79 -12.13 4.13
CA PHE A 117 4.77 -13.18 4.05
C PHE A 117 3.86 -13.05 2.82
N ARG A 118 4.08 -12.04 1.96
CA ARG A 118 3.41 -11.88 0.65
C ARG A 118 4.29 -12.29 -0.52
N ILE A 119 3.68 -12.71 -1.62
CA ILE A 119 4.38 -12.85 -2.89
C ILE A 119 4.29 -11.47 -3.56
N PRO A 120 5.40 -10.83 -3.96
CA PRO A 120 5.38 -9.48 -4.52
C PRO A 120 4.87 -9.46 -5.98
N ALA A 121 3.65 -9.93 -6.18
CA ALA A 121 3.01 -10.10 -7.49
C ALA A 121 1.92 -9.06 -7.76
N LEU A 122 1.62 -8.16 -6.79
CA LEU A 122 0.52 -7.21 -6.89
C LEU A 122 -0.80 -7.92 -7.22
N ASP A 123 -1.11 -8.96 -6.45
CA ASP A 123 -2.24 -9.86 -6.67
C ASP A 123 -3.39 -9.61 -5.70
N LEU A 124 -3.38 -8.48 -4.99
CA LEU A 124 -4.45 -8.07 -4.08
C LEU A 124 -4.70 -9.08 -2.96
N ASP A 125 -3.70 -9.85 -2.55
CA ASP A 125 -3.81 -10.75 -1.40
C ASP A 125 -4.09 -9.94 -0.10
N SER A 126 -3.72 -8.66 -0.05
CA SER A 126 -4.12 -7.70 0.99
C SER A 126 -5.63 -7.42 1.02
N VAL A 127 -6.34 -7.68 -0.07
CA VAL A 127 -7.81 -7.55 -0.18
C VAL A 127 -8.49 -8.89 0.01
N TYR A 128 -8.05 -9.91 -0.75
CA TYR A 128 -8.68 -11.23 -0.80
C TYR A 128 -8.41 -12.10 0.44
N GLY A 129 -7.40 -11.74 1.24
CA GLY A 129 -6.90 -12.60 2.31
C GLY A 129 -6.51 -13.97 1.74
N SER A 130 -6.84 -15.04 2.47
CA SER A 130 -6.63 -16.41 2.01
C SER A 130 -7.82 -16.96 1.19
N GLY A 131 -8.69 -16.08 0.69
CA GLY A 131 -9.88 -16.41 -0.10
C GLY A 131 -11.11 -16.82 0.74
N PRO A 132 -12.26 -17.05 0.10
CA PRO A 132 -13.56 -17.28 0.77
C PRO A 132 -13.58 -18.43 1.78
N ASN A 133 -12.85 -19.50 1.52
CA ASN A 133 -12.86 -20.69 2.39
C ASN A 133 -12.02 -20.50 3.66
N ALA A 134 -10.89 -19.79 3.57
CA ALA A 134 -9.95 -19.62 4.69
C ALA A 134 -10.14 -18.29 5.43
N SER A 135 -10.71 -17.28 4.77
CA SER A 135 -11.04 -15.98 5.33
C SER A 135 -12.53 -15.65 5.16
N PRO A 136 -13.47 -16.53 5.57
CA PRO A 136 -14.90 -16.37 5.29
C PRO A 136 -15.52 -15.11 5.89
N HIS A 137 -14.94 -14.57 6.95
CA HIS A 137 -15.39 -13.33 7.59
C HIS A 137 -15.24 -12.08 6.72
N LEU A 138 -14.47 -12.15 5.61
CA LEU A 138 -14.36 -11.06 4.64
C LEU A 138 -15.48 -11.06 3.60
N TYR A 139 -16.24 -12.17 3.49
CA TYR A 139 -17.19 -12.40 2.41
C TYR A 139 -18.62 -12.43 2.92
N ASP A 140 -19.56 -11.98 2.08
CA ASP A 140 -20.96 -11.86 2.45
C ASP A 140 -21.66 -13.23 2.39
N ALA A 141 -21.85 -13.85 3.56
CA ALA A 141 -22.51 -15.15 3.69
C ALA A 141 -23.94 -15.18 3.12
N THR A 142 -24.60 -14.02 2.99
CA THR A 142 -25.95 -13.92 2.43
C THR A 142 -25.96 -13.97 0.90
N ILE A 143 -24.80 -13.77 0.26
CA ILE A 143 -24.61 -13.79 -1.19
C ILE A 143 -23.83 -15.06 -1.56
N ASP A 144 -24.47 -15.98 -2.28
CA ASP A 144 -23.87 -17.24 -2.76
C ASP A 144 -23.24 -18.13 -1.66
N GLY A 145 -23.64 -17.92 -0.40
CA GLY A 145 -23.07 -18.56 0.77
C GLY A 145 -21.67 -18.06 1.13
N GLY A 146 -21.33 -16.81 0.81
CA GLY A 146 -20.03 -16.20 1.12
C GLY A 146 -18.90 -16.64 0.20
N ARG A 147 -19.23 -17.14 -1.01
CA ARG A 147 -18.24 -17.74 -1.92
C ARG A 147 -17.75 -16.83 -3.04
N THR A 148 -18.42 -15.72 -3.28
CA THR A 148 -18.10 -14.85 -4.43
C THR A 148 -17.95 -13.38 -4.08
N SER A 149 -18.74 -12.83 -3.15
CA SER A 149 -18.80 -11.39 -2.94
C SER A 149 -18.28 -11.01 -1.56
N PHE A 150 -17.54 -9.91 -1.48
CA PHE A 150 -17.08 -9.32 -0.24
C PHE A 150 -18.21 -8.71 0.57
N LEU A 151 -18.07 -8.77 1.89
CA LEU A 151 -18.96 -8.08 2.82
C LEU A 151 -18.60 -6.59 2.85
N THR A 152 -19.62 -5.73 2.67
CA THR A 152 -19.52 -4.28 2.82
C THR A 152 -20.75 -3.77 3.55
N GLU A 153 -20.59 -2.78 4.41
CA GLU A 153 -21.70 -2.31 5.24
C GLU A 153 -22.14 -0.92 4.82
N ALA A 154 -23.45 -0.72 4.65
CA ALA A 154 -23.99 0.62 4.45
C ALA A 154 -23.87 1.40 5.76
N ILE A 155 -23.34 2.62 5.71
CA ILE A 155 -23.27 3.52 6.86
C ILE A 155 -24.69 4.00 7.17
N PRO A 156 -25.26 3.67 8.35
CA PRO A 156 -26.63 4.05 8.68
C PRO A 156 -26.81 5.57 8.64
N GLY A 157 -27.90 6.04 8.04
CA GLY A 157 -28.21 7.48 7.92
C GLY A 157 -27.35 8.25 6.92
N SER A 158 -26.33 7.64 6.30
CA SER A 158 -25.43 8.33 5.37
C SER A 158 -26.12 8.99 4.18
N GLY A 159 -27.23 8.41 3.70
CA GLY A 159 -28.04 9.01 2.63
C GLY A 159 -28.54 10.42 2.97
N GLN A 160 -28.83 10.71 4.24
CA GLN A 160 -29.33 12.03 4.67
C GLN A 160 -28.28 13.14 4.53
N VAL A 161 -27.00 12.76 4.55
CA VAL A 161 -25.84 13.67 4.53
C VAL A 161 -25.00 13.52 3.27
N SER A 162 -25.51 12.80 2.27
CA SER A 162 -24.81 12.53 1.01
C SER A 162 -25.48 13.25 -0.15
N ILE A 163 -24.66 13.64 -1.12
CA ILE A 163 -25.13 14.17 -2.40
C ILE A 163 -26.13 13.19 -3.02
N GLY A 164 -27.32 13.67 -3.37
CA GLY A 164 -28.35 12.87 -4.03
C GLY A 164 -28.99 11.77 -3.18
N GLY A 165 -28.85 11.82 -1.84
CA GLY A 165 -29.46 10.80 -0.98
C GLY A 165 -28.71 9.47 -0.96
N MET A 166 -27.53 9.40 -1.58
CA MET A 166 -26.81 8.16 -1.82
C MET A 166 -26.29 7.53 -0.53
N ALA A 167 -26.58 6.25 -0.33
CA ALA A 167 -25.96 5.50 0.76
C ALA A 167 -24.44 5.44 0.58
N ARG A 168 -23.70 5.75 1.64
CA ARG A 168 -22.27 5.50 1.75
C ARG A 168 -22.05 4.15 2.39
N PHE A 169 -20.89 3.56 2.10
CA PHE A 169 -20.49 2.27 2.61
C PHE A 169 -19.19 2.42 3.38
N ASP A 170 -18.94 1.46 4.28
CA ASP A 170 -17.66 1.27 4.95
C ASP A 170 -17.24 -0.19 4.84
N VAL A 171 -15.97 -0.46 5.15
CA VAL A 171 -15.52 -1.82 5.46
C VAL A 171 -16.23 -2.32 6.72
N PRO A 172 -16.52 -3.62 6.85
CA PRO A 172 -17.14 -4.15 8.05
C PRO A 172 -16.26 -3.93 9.28
N ARG A 173 -16.86 -3.59 10.42
CA ARG A 173 -16.12 -3.38 11.67
C ARG A 173 -16.68 -4.24 12.80
N ASN A 174 -15.81 -4.74 13.67
CA ASN A 174 -16.25 -5.43 14.88
C ASN A 174 -16.83 -4.44 15.92
N SER A 175 -17.32 -4.96 17.06
CA SER A 175 -17.89 -4.15 18.14
C SER A 175 -16.93 -3.16 18.81
N GLN A 176 -15.62 -3.25 18.51
CA GLN A 176 -14.58 -2.35 18.97
C GLN A 176 -14.08 -1.41 17.85
N ASN A 177 -14.84 -1.28 16.77
CA ASN A 177 -14.54 -0.48 15.58
C ASN A 177 -13.28 -0.92 14.80
N THR A 178 -12.76 -2.13 15.03
CA THR A 178 -11.66 -2.68 14.24
C THR A 178 -12.18 -3.15 12.89
N ALA A 179 -11.60 -2.65 11.81
CA ALA A 179 -11.94 -3.08 10.45
C ALA A 179 -11.60 -4.55 10.22
N LEU A 180 -12.52 -5.25 9.56
CA LEU A 180 -12.36 -6.63 9.11
C LEU A 180 -11.87 -6.61 7.65
N THR A 181 -10.55 -6.65 7.47
CA THR A 181 -9.88 -6.53 6.17
C THR A 181 -8.78 -7.59 6.04
N GLY A 182 -8.36 -7.89 4.80
CA GLY A 182 -7.30 -8.87 4.53
C GLY A 182 -5.92 -8.42 5.02
N ASP A 183 -5.67 -7.10 5.05
CA ASP A 183 -4.51 -6.48 5.67
C ASP A 183 -4.94 -5.39 6.65
N PRO A 184 -4.62 -5.49 7.96
CA PRO A 184 -5.04 -4.49 8.93
C PRO A 184 -4.47 -3.10 8.66
N ARG A 185 -3.36 -2.97 7.91
CA ARG A 185 -2.78 -1.67 7.55
C ARG A 185 -3.65 -0.91 6.54
N ASN A 186 -4.56 -1.60 5.84
CA ASN A 186 -5.50 -0.95 4.95
C ASN A 186 -6.58 -0.14 5.68
N ASP A 187 -6.57 -0.05 7.02
CA ASP A 187 -7.39 0.86 7.83
C ASP A 187 -6.57 1.90 8.62
N GLU A 188 -5.27 2.08 8.32
CA GLU A 188 -4.40 3.05 9.02
C GLU A 188 -4.86 4.50 8.89
N ASN A 189 -5.49 4.84 7.77
CA ASN A 189 -6.11 6.14 7.57
C ASN A 189 -7.36 6.01 6.71
N LEU A 190 -8.21 7.03 6.80
CA LEU A 190 -9.48 7.12 6.06
C LEU A 190 -9.31 6.83 4.57
N ILE A 191 -8.30 7.41 3.91
CA ILE A 191 -8.19 7.35 2.45
C ILE A 191 -7.80 5.94 1.99
N VAL A 192 -6.86 5.29 2.67
CA VAL A 192 -6.50 3.88 2.38
C VAL A 192 -7.68 2.95 2.66
N SER A 193 -8.42 3.18 3.75
CA SER A 193 -9.64 2.42 4.07
C SER A 193 -10.70 2.55 2.97
N GLN A 194 -10.84 3.75 2.37
CA GLN A 194 -11.73 3.94 1.23
C GLN A 194 -11.21 3.32 -0.08
N ILE A 195 -9.90 3.22 -0.29
CA ILE A 195 -9.31 2.46 -1.43
C ILE A 195 -9.61 0.97 -1.26
N GLN A 196 -9.43 0.42 -0.04
CA GLN A 196 -9.82 -0.95 0.29
C GLN A 196 -11.29 -1.18 -0.04
N LEU A 197 -12.20 -0.35 0.48
CA LEU A 197 -13.63 -0.45 0.18
C LEU A 197 -13.94 -0.36 -1.31
N ALA A 198 -13.27 0.53 -2.05
CA ALA A 198 -13.45 0.68 -3.48
C ALA A 198 -13.11 -0.61 -4.22
N LEU A 199 -12.03 -1.31 -3.85
CA LEU A 199 -11.67 -2.60 -4.43
C LEU A 199 -12.66 -3.72 -4.06
N LEU A 200 -13.17 -3.76 -2.81
CA LEU A 200 -14.21 -4.72 -2.42
C LEU A 200 -15.47 -4.55 -3.28
N ARG A 201 -15.94 -3.31 -3.42
CA ARG A 201 -17.15 -3.00 -4.19
C ARG A 201 -16.92 -3.19 -5.69
N PHE A 202 -15.73 -2.88 -6.20
CA PHE A 202 -15.37 -3.14 -7.58
C PHE A 202 -15.39 -4.64 -7.88
N HIS A 203 -14.80 -5.47 -7.02
CA HIS A 203 -14.90 -6.93 -7.15
C HIS A 203 -16.35 -7.40 -7.17
N ASN A 204 -17.18 -6.95 -6.22
CA ASN A 204 -18.60 -7.32 -6.16
C ASN A 204 -19.35 -6.94 -7.45
N ARG A 205 -19.01 -5.80 -8.05
CA ARG A 205 -19.56 -5.40 -9.35
C ARG A 205 -19.08 -6.33 -10.47
N VAL A 206 -17.78 -6.63 -10.55
CA VAL A 206 -17.21 -7.54 -11.55
C VAL A 206 -17.80 -8.94 -11.42
N VAL A 207 -18.05 -9.45 -10.21
CA VAL A 207 -18.75 -10.73 -10.00
C VAL A 207 -20.13 -10.71 -10.67
N ALA A 208 -20.89 -9.63 -10.52
CA ALA A 208 -22.20 -9.50 -11.16
C ALA A 208 -22.08 -9.48 -12.69
N ASP A 209 -21.09 -8.76 -13.24
CA ASP A 209 -20.84 -8.67 -14.68
C ASP A 209 -20.39 -10.04 -15.25
N VAL A 210 -19.44 -10.72 -14.61
CA VAL A 210 -18.96 -12.07 -15.00
C VAL A 210 -20.10 -13.09 -14.99
N LYS A 211 -20.97 -13.07 -13.96
CA LYS A 211 -22.15 -13.94 -13.92
C LYS A 211 -23.10 -13.70 -15.09
N ALA A 212 -23.32 -12.44 -15.44
CA ALA A 212 -24.18 -12.07 -16.55
C ALA A 212 -23.60 -12.51 -17.91
N GLU A 213 -22.27 -12.46 -18.07
CA GLU A 213 -21.59 -12.83 -19.32
C GLU A 213 -21.43 -14.36 -19.48
N LEU A 214 -21.02 -15.08 -18.44
CA LEU A 214 -20.70 -16.52 -18.52
C LEU A 214 -21.93 -17.43 -18.47
N GLY A 215 -23.02 -17.00 -17.82
CA GLY A 215 -24.27 -17.76 -17.74
C GLY A 215 -24.23 -18.97 -16.78
N ALA A 216 -25.30 -19.80 -16.82
CA ALA A 216 -25.63 -20.78 -15.78
C ALA A 216 -24.77 -22.08 -15.76
N GLY A 217 -23.66 -22.15 -16.49
CA GLY A 217 -22.81 -23.34 -16.59
C GLY A 217 -21.62 -23.36 -15.62
N TYR A 218 -21.31 -22.23 -14.99
CA TYR A 218 -20.08 -22.07 -14.20
C TYR A 218 -20.35 -22.20 -12.71
N THR A 219 -19.42 -22.83 -12.01
CA THR A 219 -19.40 -22.91 -10.56
C THR A 219 -19.10 -21.54 -9.95
N LEU A 220 -19.50 -21.35 -8.70
CA LEU A 220 -19.18 -20.12 -7.96
C LEU A 220 -17.67 -19.90 -7.78
N GLY A 221 -16.89 -20.98 -7.70
CA GLY A 221 -15.43 -20.90 -7.66
C GLY A 221 -14.84 -20.37 -8.96
N GLU A 222 -15.36 -20.80 -10.11
CA GLU A 222 -14.93 -20.29 -11.43
C GLU A 222 -15.32 -18.82 -11.61
N ILE A 223 -16.54 -18.45 -11.20
CA ILE A 223 -16.98 -17.05 -11.22
C ILE A 223 -16.08 -16.17 -10.35
N PHE A 224 -15.77 -16.61 -9.13
CA PHE A 224 -14.89 -15.87 -8.22
C PHE A 224 -13.48 -15.73 -8.80
N ALA A 225 -12.90 -16.82 -9.31
CA ALA A 225 -11.56 -16.81 -9.88
C ALA A 225 -11.48 -15.87 -11.10
N GLU A 226 -12.50 -15.86 -11.95
CA GLU A 226 -12.58 -14.97 -13.10
C GLU A 226 -12.74 -13.50 -12.70
N ALA A 227 -13.63 -13.20 -11.75
CA ALA A 227 -13.78 -11.84 -11.23
C ALA A 227 -12.49 -11.35 -10.55
N GLN A 228 -11.84 -12.20 -9.76
CA GLN A 228 -10.55 -11.92 -9.15
C GLN A 228 -9.49 -11.62 -10.21
N ARG A 229 -9.43 -12.40 -11.29
CA ARG A 229 -8.50 -12.19 -12.41
C ARG A 229 -8.70 -10.83 -13.07
N VAL A 230 -9.94 -10.48 -13.40
CA VAL A 230 -10.28 -9.18 -14.02
C VAL A 230 -9.91 -8.01 -13.10
N VAL A 231 -10.24 -8.09 -11.81
CA VAL A 231 -9.91 -7.03 -10.84
C VAL A 231 -8.39 -6.87 -10.70
N ARG A 232 -7.64 -7.98 -10.60
CA ARG A 232 -6.17 -7.96 -10.53
C ARG A 232 -5.56 -7.33 -11.78
N TRP A 233 -6.04 -7.69 -12.96
CA TRP A 233 -5.56 -7.11 -14.22
C TRP A 233 -5.84 -5.62 -14.29
N HIS A 234 -7.02 -5.17 -13.86
CA HIS A 234 -7.34 -3.75 -13.84
C HIS A 234 -6.43 -2.98 -12.85
N TYR A 235 -6.20 -3.55 -11.67
CA TYR A 235 -5.27 -3.00 -10.68
C TYR A 235 -3.84 -2.89 -11.25
N GLN A 236 -3.30 -3.97 -11.80
CA GLN A 236 -1.97 -3.98 -12.42
C GLN A 236 -1.86 -3.02 -13.61
N TRP A 237 -2.93 -2.88 -14.40
CA TRP A 237 -2.99 -1.92 -15.49
C TRP A 237 -2.87 -0.48 -14.97
N ILE A 238 -3.60 -0.11 -13.92
CA ILE A 238 -3.48 1.21 -13.28
C ILE A 238 -2.04 1.45 -12.81
N ILE A 239 -1.39 0.41 -12.26
CA ILE A 239 0.00 0.53 -11.79
C ILE A 239 0.94 0.87 -12.95
N VAL A 240 0.89 0.08 -14.03
CA VAL A 240 1.82 0.20 -15.16
C VAL A 240 1.55 1.43 -16.00
N HIS A 241 0.28 1.79 -16.21
CA HIS A 241 -0.12 2.83 -17.16
C HIS A 241 -0.45 4.18 -16.53
N ASP A 242 -0.59 4.25 -15.20
CA ASP A 242 -0.96 5.49 -14.53
C ASP A 242 0.00 5.83 -13.37
N PHE A 243 0.15 4.93 -12.40
CA PHE A 243 0.98 5.15 -11.21
C PHE A 243 2.47 5.26 -11.53
N LEU A 244 3.05 4.26 -12.19
CA LEU A 244 4.49 4.25 -12.49
C LEU A 244 4.92 5.41 -13.39
N PRO A 245 4.21 5.76 -14.48
CA PRO A 245 4.54 6.92 -15.30
C PRO A 245 4.61 8.23 -14.54
N LYS A 246 3.71 8.44 -13.57
CA LYS A 246 3.69 9.64 -12.73
C LYS A 246 4.79 9.62 -11.67
N SER A 247 5.16 8.45 -11.17
CA SER A 247 6.15 8.27 -10.11
C SER A 247 7.60 8.28 -10.62
N VAL A 248 7.91 7.50 -11.66
CA VAL A 248 9.29 7.30 -12.17
C VAL A 248 9.51 7.81 -13.60
N GLY A 249 8.46 8.35 -14.24
CA GLY A 249 8.50 8.90 -15.59
C GLY A 249 8.30 7.85 -16.69
N ASN A 250 7.67 8.25 -17.80
CA ASN A 250 7.38 7.38 -18.95
C ASN A 250 8.62 6.65 -19.47
N ALA A 251 9.74 7.36 -19.67
CA ALA A 251 10.96 6.77 -20.22
C ALA A 251 11.49 5.59 -19.38
N THR A 252 11.34 5.64 -18.06
CA THR A 252 11.72 4.55 -17.17
C THR A 252 10.79 3.35 -17.34
N VAL A 253 9.48 3.60 -17.41
CA VAL A 253 8.47 2.55 -17.60
C VAL A 253 8.64 1.87 -18.96
N ASP A 254 8.73 2.66 -20.03
CA ASP A 254 8.90 2.18 -21.40
C ASP A 254 10.19 1.36 -21.55
N GLY A 255 11.28 1.82 -20.93
CA GLY A 255 12.54 1.08 -20.91
C GLY A 255 12.42 -0.26 -20.20
N VAL A 256 11.71 -0.35 -19.06
CA VAL A 256 11.50 -1.63 -18.36
C VAL A 256 10.59 -2.56 -19.14
N LEU A 257 9.53 -2.05 -19.78
CA LEU A 257 8.61 -2.86 -20.58
C LEU A 257 9.25 -3.37 -21.88
N THR A 258 10.16 -2.60 -22.47
CA THR A 258 10.81 -2.94 -23.74
C THR A 258 12.06 -3.79 -23.53
N ASP A 259 12.95 -3.36 -22.63
CA ASP A 259 14.28 -3.96 -22.45
C ASP A 259 14.34 -4.92 -21.24
N GLY A 260 13.30 -4.92 -20.40
CA GLY A 260 13.30 -5.64 -19.13
C GLY A 260 14.03 -4.90 -18.00
N PRO A 261 13.99 -5.43 -16.77
CA PRO A 261 14.71 -4.85 -15.64
C PRO A 261 16.23 -5.02 -15.81
N LYS A 262 16.99 -3.93 -15.62
CA LYS A 262 18.46 -3.94 -15.74
C LYS A 262 19.16 -4.68 -14.61
N HIS A 263 18.76 -4.42 -13.36
CA HIS A 263 19.45 -4.89 -12.16
C HIS A 263 18.65 -5.92 -11.35
N PHE A 264 17.33 -5.94 -11.49
CA PHE A 264 16.48 -6.87 -10.75
C PHE A 264 16.42 -8.21 -11.49
N LYS A 265 17.02 -9.24 -10.89
CA LYS A 265 17.03 -10.62 -11.38
C LYS A 265 16.65 -11.57 -10.26
N TRP A 266 15.85 -12.57 -10.57
CA TRP A 266 15.46 -13.63 -9.65
C TRP A 266 15.48 -14.97 -10.39
N ARG A 267 15.62 -16.08 -9.64
CA ARG A 267 15.76 -17.43 -10.21
C ARG A 267 14.51 -18.29 -10.00
N ASN A 268 14.07 -18.40 -8.75
CA ASN A 268 12.94 -19.25 -8.37
C ASN A 268 11.66 -18.44 -8.26
N ASP A 269 11.69 -17.39 -7.43
CA ASP A 269 10.56 -16.50 -7.18
C ASP A 269 11.03 -15.04 -7.07
N PRO A 270 10.19 -14.06 -7.46
CA PRO A 270 10.48 -12.66 -7.21
C PRO A 270 10.53 -12.36 -5.72
N PHE A 271 11.37 -11.40 -5.33
CA PHE A 271 11.55 -10.95 -3.96
C PHE A 271 11.48 -9.42 -3.89
N ILE A 272 11.30 -8.86 -2.70
CA ILE A 272 11.39 -7.41 -2.50
C ILE A 272 12.80 -7.04 -2.03
N PRO A 273 13.54 -6.21 -2.77
CA PRO A 273 14.81 -5.69 -2.29
C PRO A 273 14.62 -4.83 -1.03
N VAL A 274 15.49 -4.99 -0.04
CA VAL A 274 15.49 -4.14 1.16
C VAL A 274 15.75 -2.68 0.80
N GLU A 275 16.63 -2.45 -0.18
CA GLU A 275 16.88 -1.12 -0.73
C GLU A 275 15.61 -0.47 -1.31
N PHE A 276 14.67 -1.30 -1.79
CA PHE A 276 13.37 -0.84 -2.25
C PHE A 276 12.41 -0.60 -1.07
N SER A 277 12.18 -1.60 -0.20
CA SER A 277 11.15 -1.52 0.83
C SER A 277 11.44 -0.55 1.98
N VAL A 278 12.71 -0.41 2.38
CA VAL A 278 13.07 0.45 3.53
C VAL A 278 13.60 1.81 3.13
N ALA A 279 13.97 2.00 1.86
CA ALA A 279 14.51 3.27 1.37
C ALA A 279 13.74 3.82 0.16
N ALA A 280 13.90 3.23 -1.02
CA ALA A 280 13.43 3.86 -2.26
C ALA A 280 11.90 4.06 -2.29
N TYR A 281 11.11 3.05 -1.90
CA TYR A 281 9.65 3.10 -1.96
C TYR A 281 9.02 3.97 -0.85
N ARG A 282 9.81 4.33 0.18
CA ARG A 282 9.40 5.27 1.24
C ARG A 282 9.35 6.72 0.75
N PHE A 283 9.70 7.01 -0.51
CA PHE A 283 9.54 8.34 -1.09
C PHE A 283 8.11 8.89 -0.94
N GLY A 284 7.09 8.02 -0.90
CA GLY A 284 5.70 8.41 -0.68
C GLY A 284 5.47 9.22 0.61
N HIS A 285 6.29 9.03 1.65
CA HIS A 285 6.19 9.85 2.88
C HIS A 285 6.45 11.34 2.61
N SER A 286 7.28 11.67 1.61
CA SER A 286 7.52 13.07 1.20
C SER A 286 6.35 13.67 0.41
N GLN A 287 5.39 12.86 -0.04
CA GLN A 287 4.21 13.31 -0.79
C GLN A 287 3.00 13.58 0.11
N VAL A 288 3.13 13.32 1.41
CA VAL A 288 2.05 13.54 2.38
C VAL A 288 1.87 15.04 2.61
N ARG A 289 0.62 15.51 2.47
CA ARG A 289 0.24 16.90 2.72
C ARG A 289 -0.21 17.10 4.18
N PRO A 290 -0.09 18.33 4.72
CA PRO A 290 -0.53 18.63 6.08
C PRO A 290 -2.03 18.44 6.33
N SER A 291 -2.86 18.58 5.28
CA SER A 291 -4.31 18.45 5.38
C SER A 291 -4.92 17.87 4.09
N TYR A 292 -6.07 17.20 4.25
CA TYR A 292 -6.85 16.62 3.16
C TYR A 292 -8.33 16.92 3.36
N ARG A 293 -9.05 17.15 2.26
CA ARG A 293 -10.51 17.34 2.29
C ARG A 293 -11.22 16.02 1.99
N GLY A 294 -11.93 15.49 2.97
CA GLY A 294 -12.87 14.38 2.79
C GLY A 294 -14.25 14.88 2.35
N ASN A 295 -14.88 14.18 1.40
CA ASN A 295 -16.22 14.52 0.92
C ASN A 295 -17.32 14.01 1.87
N PHE A 296 -17.50 14.71 2.99
CA PHE A 296 -18.46 14.35 4.04
C PHE A 296 -19.81 15.09 3.97
N GLY A 297 -20.12 15.80 2.88
CA GLY A 297 -21.30 16.68 2.79
C GLY A 297 -22.34 16.32 1.73
N THR A 298 -23.42 17.13 1.70
CA THR A 298 -24.54 17.06 0.76
C THR A 298 -24.33 17.87 -0.52
N SER A 299 -23.20 18.58 -0.64
CA SER A 299 -22.81 19.32 -1.84
C SER A 299 -21.35 19.09 -2.21
N ALA A 300 -21.05 19.24 -3.50
CA ALA A 300 -19.69 19.17 -4.06
C ALA A 300 -18.91 20.50 -3.96
N THR A 301 -19.45 21.48 -3.20
CA THR A 301 -18.87 22.81 -3.00
C THR A 301 -17.99 22.83 -1.76
#